data_AF-A0AA86QW22-F1
#
_entry.id   AF-A0AA86QW22-F1
#
_cell.length_a   1.000
_cell.length_b   1.000
_cell.length_c   1.000
_cell.angle_alpha   90.00
_cell.angle_beta   90.00
_cell.angle_gamma   90.00
#
_symmetry.space_group_name_H-M   'P 1'
#
loop_
_entity.id
_entity.type
_entity.pdbx_description
1 polymer ?
#
loop_
_entity_poly.entity_id
_entity_poly.type
_entity_poly.pdbx_seq_one_letter_code
_entity_poly.pdbx_strand_id
1 'polypeptide(L)'
;MVHLDYNYKIQDIEPLQYCTKITQLNLKDTSIADIQPLKYCIQLIELNFSYTSVTDIKPLRYLKHLQTLIMDKTKISDIWALQFLKNLTKLNLNSTKVIDLHPLQNLYKLEQIELNNARVQDVSPLSNLKALNTLFIDDNYITNWTK
;
A
#
# COMPACT_ATOMS: atom_id res chain seq x y z
N MET A 1 6.74 7.16 -15.93
CA MET A 1 7.47 6.67 -14.75
C MET A 1 8.24 7.84 -14.14
N VAL A 2 8.19 8.00 -12.82
CA VAL A 2 8.90 9.05 -12.06
C VAL A 2 9.63 8.40 -10.89
N HIS A 3 10.91 8.73 -10.72
CA HIS A 3 11.76 8.23 -9.64
C HIS A 3 12.28 9.40 -8.81
N LEU A 4 11.90 9.44 -7.53
CA LEU A 4 12.38 10.38 -6.53
C LEU A 4 13.08 9.67 -5.37
N ASP A 5 13.31 8.36 -5.49
CA ASP A 5 13.83 7.54 -4.41
C ASP A 5 15.24 7.94 -3.94
N TYR A 6 15.54 7.68 -2.67
CA TYR A 6 16.80 8.02 -1.98
C TYR A 6 17.11 9.54 -1.89
N ASN A 7 16.11 10.40 -2.13
CA ASN A 7 16.25 11.84 -2.04
C ASN A 7 15.64 12.40 -0.74
N TYR A 8 16.40 12.36 0.35
CA TYR A 8 15.96 12.87 1.66
C TYR A 8 15.64 14.37 1.71
N LYS A 9 16.12 15.14 0.72
CA LYS A 9 15.79 16.58 0.58
C LYS A 9 14.39 16.82 0.02
N ILE A 10 13.80 15.83 -0.65
CA ILE A 10 12.43 15.92 -1.15
C ILE A 10 11.48 15.62 0.01
N GLN A 11 10.76 16.65 0.42
CA GLN A 11 9.73 16.59 1.47
C GLN A 11 8.33 16.87 0.91
N ASP A 12 8.27 17.48 -0.28
CA ASP A 12 7.05 17.91 -0.92
C ASP A 12 6.96 17.34 -2.34
N ILE A 13 5.76 16.91 -2.68
CA ILE A 13 5.37 16.38 -3.99
C ILE A 13 4.13 17.07 -4.55
N GLU A 14 3.79 18.27 -4.05
CA GLU A 14 2.72 19.11 -4.59
C GLU A 14 2.77 19.23 -6.12
N PRO A 15 3.94 19.40 -6.78
CA PRO A 15 3.99 19.45 -8.24
C PRO A 15 3.44 18.21 -8.96
N LEU A 16 3.44 17.03 -8.32
CA LEU A 16 2.90 15.80 -8.91
C LEU A 16 1.38 15.87 -9.14
N GLN A 17 0.66 16.79 -8.49
CA GLN A 17 -0.77 16.99 -8.76
C GLN A 17 -1.07 17.32 -10.24
N TYR A 18 -0.11 17.92 -10.94
CA TYR A 18 -0.22 18.26 -12.36
C TYR A 18 0.24 17.12 -13.29
N CYS A 19 0.91 16.11 -12.76
CA CYS A 19 1.45 14.98 -13.51
C CYS A 19 0.40 13.87 -13.67
N THR A 20 -0.79 14.19 -14.18
CA THR A 20 -1.97 13.27 -14.18
C THR A 20 -1.83 12.02 -15.05
N LYS A 21 -0.80 11.96 -15.89
CA LYS A 21 -0.50 10.83 -16.79
C LYS A 21 0.56 9.86 -16.27
N ILE A 22 1.11 10.09 -15.07
CA ILE A 22 2.12 9.17 -14.53
C ILE A 22 1.48 7.81 -14.19
N THR A 23 2.15 6.74 -14.60
CA THR A 23 1.72 5.37 -14.37
C THR A 23 2.52 4.65 -13.29
N GLN A 24 3.73 5.14 -13.00
CA GLN A 24 4.63 4.54 -12.03
C GLN A 24 5.36 5.64 -11.27
N LEU A 25 5.39 5.53 -9.95
CA LEU A 25 6.01 6.50 -9.05
C LEU A 25 6.79 5.78 -7.94
N ASN A 26 8.08 6.09 -7.82
CA ASN A 26 8.92 5.64 -6.72
C ASN A 26 9.34 6.82 -5.82
N LEU A 27 8.90 6.77 -4.56
CA LEU A 27 9.18 7.72 -3.48
C LEU A 27 9.99 7.06 -2.34
N LYS A 28 10.51 5.85 -2.56
CA LYS A 28 11.21 5.07 -1.54
C LYS A 28 12.37 5.85 -0.90
N ASP A 29 12.59 5.70 0.40
CA ASP A 29 13.73 6.33 1.10
C ASP A 29 13.76 7.87 0.89
N THR A 30 12.60 8.51 1.02
CA THR A 30 12.45 9.98 1.02
C THR A 30 11.86 10.46 2.35
N SER A 31 11.89 11.78 2.57
CA SER A 31 11.31 12.40 3.77
C SER A 31 9.83 12.73 3.62
N ILE A 32 9.15 12.19 2.60
CA ILE A 32 7.75 12.50 2.30
C ILE A 32 6.85 11.99 3.43
N ALA A 33 5.93 12.84 3.87
CA ALA A 33 4.91 12.52 4.86
C ALA A 33 3.49 12.72 4.33
N ASP A 34 3.31 13.62 3.35
CA ASP A 34 2.04 13.93 2.74
C ASP A 34 1.97 13.43 1.29
N ILE A 35 0.94 12.63 1.00
CA ILE A 35 0.63 12.12 -0.34
C ILE A 35 -0.71 12.61 -0.88
N GLN A 36 -1.30 13.66 -0.29
CA GLN A 36 -2.52 14.32 -0.82
C GLN A 36 -2.44 14.66 -2.31
N PRO A 37 -1.30 15.15 -2.87
CA PRO A 37 -1.19 15.44 -4.30
C PRO A 37 -1.47 14.23 -5.21
N LEU A 38 -1.22 13.00 -4.72
CA LEU A 38 -1.40 11.79 -5.52
C LEU A 38 -2.86 11.50 -5.89
N LYS A 39 -3.84 12.13 -5.23
CA LYS A 39 -5.27 11.94 -5.59
C LYS A 39 -5.59 12.30 -7.04
N TYR A 40 -4.76 13.12 -7.68
CA TYR A 40 -4.90 13.53 -9.08
C TYR A 40 -4.13 12.65 -10.07
N CYS A 41 -3.21 11.81 -9.58
CA CYS A 41 -2.40 10.89 -10.39
C CYS A 41 -3.18 9.61 -10.70
N ILE A 42 -4.42 9.74 -11.19
CA ILE A 42 -5.40 8.65 -11.31
C ILE A 42 -4.98 7.52 -12.25
N GLN A 43 -3.96 7.74 -13.10
CA GLN A 43 -3.39 6.76 -14.01
C GLN A 43 -2.29 5.89 -13.37
N LEU A 44 -1.99 6.06 -12.08
CA LEU A 44 -0.99 5.25 -11.38
C LEU A 44 -1.39 3.76 -11.38
N ILE A 45 -0.42 2.95 -11.79
CA ILE A 45 -0.43 1.48 -11.82
C ILE A 45 0.49 0.94 -10.73
N GLU A 46 1.65 1.58 -10.52
CA GLU A 46 2.62 1.16 -9.50
C GLU A 46 3.03 2.35 -8.63
N LEU A 47 3.01 2.13 -7.33
CA LEU A 47 3.39 3.13 -6.34
C LEU A 47 4.24 2.49 -5.26
N ASN A 48 5.44 3.04 -5.06
CA ASN A 48 6.32 2.70 -3.95
C ASN A 48 6.58 3.96 -3.12
N PHE A 49 6.28 3.91 -1.82
CA PHE A 49 6.69 4.93 -0.83
C PHE A 49 7.22 4.27 0.45
N SER A 50 7.91 3.14 0.30
CA SER A 50 8.57 2.47 1.42
C SER A 50 9.61 3.35 2.08
N TYR A 51 9.86 3.14 3.37
CA TYR A 51 10.82 3.93 4.14
C TYR A 51 10.54 5.45 4.13
N THR A 52 9.26 5.84 4.03
CA THR A 52 8.82 7.24 4.17
C THR A 52 8.12 7.47 5.51
N SER A 53 7.77 8.73 5.79
CA SER A 53 7.03 9.12 7.01
C SER A 53 5.51 9.17 6.81
N VAL A 54 5.01 8.64 5.69
CA VAL A 54 3.58 8.60 5.39
C VAL A 54 2.81 7.82 6.45
N THR A 55 1.65 8.37 6.86
CA THR A 55 0.73 7.76 7.83
C THR A 55 -0.72 7.77 7.36
N ASP A 56 -1.14 8.80 6.62
CA ASP A 56 -2.47 8.91 6.03
C ASP A 56 -2.44 8.51 4.54
N ILE A 57 -3.17 7.43 4.20
CA ILE A 57 -3.31 6.94 2.83
C ILE A 57 -4.69 7.20 2.21
N LYS A 58 -5.55 8.03 2.82
CA LYS A 58 -6.85 8.40 2.26
C LYS A 58 -6.82 8.88 0.80
N PRO A 59 -5.75 9.55 0.29
CA PRO A 59 -5.65 9.91 -1.13
C PRO A 59 -5.65 8.71 -2.07
N LEU A 60 -5.17 7.54 -1.64
CA LEU A 60 -5.09 6.35 -2.49
C LEU A 60 -6.46 5.87 -2.97
N ARG A 61 -7.56 6.22 -2.27
CA ARG A 61 -8.93 5.82 -2.67
C ARG A 61 -9.30 6.18 -4.11
N TYR A 62 -8.63 7.17 -4.72
CA TYR A 62 -8.87 7.64 -6.08
C TYR A 62 -8.06 6.90 -7.15
N LEU A 63 -7.03 6.13 -6.76
CA LEU A 63 -6.10 5.45 -7.68
C LEU A 63 -6.63 4.10 -8.17
N LYS A 64 -7.78 4.10 -8.85
CA LYS A 64 -8.51 2.87 -9.22
C LYS A 64 -7.73 1.92 -10.15
N HIS A 65 -6.69 2.43 -10.82
CA HIS A 65 -5.84 1.66 -11.73
C HIS A 65 -4.64 1.01 -11.04
N LEU A 66 -4.43 1.26 -9.74
CA LEU A 66 -3.27 0.76 -9.01
C LEU A 66 -3.31 -0.78 -8.93
N GLN A 67 -2.19 -1.40 -9.31
CA GLN A 67 -1.97 -2.85 -9.33
C GLN A 67 -0.91 -3.26 -8.32
N THR A 68 0.16 -2.47 -8.20
CA THR A 68 1.25 -2.71 -7.24
C THR A 68 1.36 -1.56 -6.26
N LEU A 69 1.27 -1.87 -4.97
CA LEU A 69 1.46 -0.92 -3.87
C LEU A 69 2.50 -1.44 -2.90
N ILE A 70 3.59 -0.69 -2.73
CA ILE A 70 4.68 -1.01 -1.80
C ILE A 70 4.81 0.15 -0.80
N MET A 71 4.59 -0.15 0.47
CA MET A 71 4.58 0.84 1.55
C MET A 71 5.17 0.27 2.85
N ASP A 72 6.14 -0.64 2.70
CA ASP A 72 6.84 -1.25 3.82
C ASP A 72 7.65 -0.23 4.62
N LYS A 73 7.89 -0.56 5.89
CA LYS A 73 8.67 0.29 6.82
C LYS A 73 8.10 1.71 6.97
N THR A 74 6.78 1.85 6.89
CA THR A 74 6.05 3.09 7.20
C THR A 74 5.32 2.97 8.56
N LYS A 75 4.74 4.07 9.05
CA LYS A 75 4.00 4.08 10.32
C LYS A 75 2.49 3.88 10.14
N ILE A 76 2.07 3.39 8.97
CA ILE A 76 0.65 3.23 8.61
C ILE A 76 0.00 2.12 9.46
N SER A 77 -1.23 2.37 9.89
CA SER A 77 -2.04 1.44 10.69
C SER A 77 -3.46 1.30 10.14
N ASP A 78 -4.04 2.39 9.64
CA ASP A 78 -5.33 2.39 8.95
C ASP A 78 -5.14 2.20 7.44
N ILE A 79 -5.71 1.12 6.91
CA ILE A 79 -5.69 0.79 5.48
C ILE A 79 -7.07 0.84 4.81
N TRP A 80 -8.08 1.48 5.41
CA TRP A 80 -9.44 1.55 4.86
C TRP A 80 -9.54 2.22 3.49
N ALA A 81 -8.55 3.00 3.07
CA ALA A 81 -8.47 3.53 1.71
C ALA A 81 -8.27 2.44 0.65
N LEU A 82 -7.70 1.27 1.01
CA LEU A 82 -7.40 0.19 0.07
C LEU A 82 -8.64 -0.56 -0.41
N GLN A 83 -9.77 -0.53 0.32
CA GLN A 83 -11.02 -1.20 -0.05
C GLN A 83 -11.52 -0.83 -1.46
N PHE A 84 -11.08 0.33 -1.94
CA PHE A 84 -11.43 0.94 -3.21
C PHE A 84 -10.55 0.52 -4.39
N LEU A 85 -9.43 -0.16 -4.15
CA LEU A 85 -8.41 -0.50 -5.13
C LEU A 85 -8.65 -1.89 -5.75
N LYS A 86 -9.75 -2.04 -6.48
CA LYS A 86 -10.21 -3.34 -7.01
C LYS A 86 -9.27 -3.99 -8.03
N ASN A 87 -8.27 -3.25 -8.53
CA ASN A 87 -7.26 -3.75 -9.45
C ASN A 87 -5.94 -4.14 -8.78
N LEU A 88 -5.84 -4.02 -7.45
CA LEU A 88 -4.62 -4.35 -6.72
C LEU A 88 -4.33 -5.85 -6.81
N THR A 89 -3.12 -6.19 -7.27
CA THR A 89 -2.63 -7.57 -7.39
C THR A 89 -1.49 -7.85 -6.42
N LYS A 90 -0.66 -6.83 -6.11
CA LYS A 90 0.48 -6.94 -5.20
C LYS A 90 0.44 -5.85 -4.13
N LEU A 91 0.55 -6.27 -2.87
CA LEU A 91 0.54 -5.37 -1.72
C LEU A 91 1.65 -5.73 -0.74
N ASN A 92 2.56 -4.79 -0.47
CA ASN A 92 3.59 -4.93 0.54
C ASN A 92 3.35 -3.97 1.72
N LEU A 93 3.08 -4.55 2.88
CA LEU A 93 2.82 -3.91 4.17
C LEU A 93 3.81 -4.37 5.25
N ASN A 94 4.97 -4.92 4.86
CA ASN A 94 5.97 -5.40 5.81
C ASN A 94 6.38 -4.29 6.78
N SER A 95 6.55 -4.63 8.06
CA SER A 95 6.98 -3.69 9.10
C SER A 95 6.14 -2.41 9.18
N THR A 96 4.85 -2.50 8.89
CA THR A 96 3.85 -1.45 9.19
C THR A 96 3.22 -1.71 10.57
N LYS A 97 2.18 -0.95 10.93
CA LYS A 97 1.41 -1.13 12.17
C LYS A 97 -0.02 -1.61 11.88
N VAL A 98 -0.22 -2.31 10.77
CA VAL A 98 -1.53 -2.77 10.31
C VAL A 98 -1.98 -4.00 11.08
N ILE A 99 -3.10 -3.88 11.79
CA ILE A 99 -3.71 -4.98 12.56
C ILE A 99 -4.98 -5.48 11.87
N ASP A 100 -5.78 -4.57 11.32
CA ASP A 100 -7.07 -4.87 10.69
C ASP A 100 -6.94 -5.08 9.17
N LEU A 101 -7.28 -6.28 8.72
CA LEU A 101 -7.26 -6.68 7.31
C LEU A 101 -8.63 -6.63 6.62
N HIS A 102 -9.72 -6.25 7.32
CA HIS A 102 -11.06 -6.13 6.71
C HIS A 102 -11.12 -5.29 5.43
N PRO A 103 -10.34 -4.20 5.28
CA PRO A 103 -10.32 -3.44 4.02
C PRO A 103 -9.92 -4.26 2.79
N LEU A 104 -9.24 -5.40 2.97
CA LEU A 104 -8.75 -6.25 1.89
C LEU A 104 -9.78 -7.30 1.43
N GLN A 105 -10.83 -7.57 2.20
CA GLN A 105 -11.70 -8.75 2.04
C GLN A 105 -12.38 -8.90 0.67
N ASN A 106 -12.52 -7.79 -0.07
CA ASN A 106 -13.17 -7.72 -1.38
C ASN A 106 -12.21 -7.29 -2.49
N LEU A 107 -10.90 -7.51 -2.33
CA LEU A 107 -9.87 -7.25 -3.33
C LEU A 107 -9.50 -8.55 -4.05
N TYR A 108 -10.47 -9.14 -4.75
CA TYR A 108 -10.39 -10.50 -5.31
C TYR A 108 -9.28 -10.72 -6.35
N LYS A 109 -8.62 -9.66 -6.81
CA LYS A 109 -7.46 -9.72 -7.71
C LYS A 109 -6.11 -9.78 -6.97
N LEU A 110 -6.09 -9.65 -5.64
CA LEU A 110 -4.85 -9.78 -4.88
C LEU A 110 -4.27 -11.18 -5.05
N GLU A 111 -3.04 -11.23 -5.56
CA GLU A 111 -2.27 -12.45 -5.81
C GLU A 111 -1.16 -12.61 -4.77
N GLN A 112 -0.60 -11.48 -4.31
CA GLN A 112 0.50 -11.43 -3.36
C GLN A 112 0.24 -10.38 -2.26
N ILE A 113 0.39 -10.80 -1.01
CA ILE A 113 0.36 -9.93 0.17
C ILE A 113 1.59 -10.22 1.03
N GLU A 114 2.33 -9.17 1.40
CA GLU A 114 3.41 -9.25 2.38
C GLU A 114 3.05 -8.45 3.62
N LEU A 115 3.06 -9.11 4.77
CA LEU A 115 2.67 -8.59 6.08
C LEU A 115 3.67 -8.97 7.18
N ASN A 116 4.92 -9.28 6.81
CA ASN A 116 5.94 -9.65 7.79
C ASN A 116 6.13 -8.53 8.82
N ASN A 117 6.09 -8.86 10.11
CA ASN A 117 6.20 -7.88 11.19
C ASN A 117 5.17 -6.73 11.13
N ALA A 118 3.92 -7.00 10.72
CA ALA A 118 2.84 -6.01 10.67
C ALA A 118 1.99 -5.95 11.96
N ARG A 119 2.16 -6.93 12.87
CA ARG A 119 1.40 -7.14 14.12
C ARG A 119 -0.04 -7.65 13.91
N VAL A 120 -0.29 -8.32 12.79
CA VAL A 120 -1.58 -8.96 12.47
C VAL A 120 -1.87 -10.09 13.45
N GLN A 121 -3.14 -10.20 13.85
CA GLN A 121 -3.64 -11.28 14.71
C GLN A 121 -4.68 -12.15 14.00
N ASP A 122 -5.48 -11.55 13.13
CA ASP A 122 -6.57 -12.20 12.40
C ASP A 122 -6.38 -12.06 10.89
N VAL A 123 -6.34 -13.20 10.20
CA VAL A 123 -6.25 -13.28 8.73
C VAL A 123 -7.56 -13.75 8.08
N SER A 124 -8.63 -13.95 8.86
CA SER A 124 -9.94 -14.34 8.34
C SER A 124 -10.49 -13.44 7.22
N PRO A 125 -10.21 -12.12 7.16
CA PRO A 125 -10.63 -11.30 6.03
C PRO A 125 -10.03 -11.73 4.68
N LEU A 126 -8.93 -12.48 4.67
CA LEU A 126 -8.27 -12.94 3.45
C LEU A 126 -8.90 -14.22 2.87
N SER A 127 -9.80 -14.88 3.60
CA SER A 127 -10.39 -16.19 3.25
C SER A 127 -11.07 -16.25 1.87
N ASN A 128 -11.62 -15.12 1.41
CA ASN A 128 -12.33 -15.03 0.12
C ASN A 128 -11.42 -14.63 -1.06
N LEU A 129 -10.12 -14.39 -0.84
CA LEU A 129 -9.19 -13.94 -1.88
C LEU A 129 -8.69 -15.13 -2.72
N LYS A 130 -9.53 -15.60 -3.63
CA LYS A 130 -9.27 -16.81 -4.46
C LYS A 130 -8.03 -16.72 -5.36
N ALA A 131 -7.59 -15.51 -5.72
CA ALA A 131 -6.39 -15.31 -6.53
C ALA A 131 -5.10 -15.31 -5.68
N LEU A 132 -5.21 -15.21 -4.35
CA LEU A 132 -4.08 -15.11 -3.44
C LEU A 132 -3.28 -16.42 -3.46
N ASN A 133 -2.07 -16.35 -3.99
CA ASN A 133 -1.17 -17.50 -4.12
C ASN A 133 0.11 -17.32 -3.29
N THR A 134 0.43 -16.08 -2.92
CA THR A 134 1.61 -15.74 -2.14
C THR A 134 1.20 -14.90 -0.92
N LEU A 135 1.50 -15.40 0.28
CA LEU A 135 1.25 -14.70 1.53
C LEU A 135 2.47 -14.85 2.45
N PHE A 136 3.10 -13.73 2.78
CA PHE A 136 4.16 -13.67 3.79
C PHE A 136 3.61 -13.02 5.05
N ILE A 137 3.67 -13.75 6.17
CA ILE A 137 3.06 -13.36 7.45
C ILE A 137 3.99 -13.67 8.64
N ASP A 138 5.29 -13.75 8.38
CA ASP A 138 6.31 -14.01 9.40
C ASP A 138 6.30 -12.89 10.46
N ASP A 139 6.75 -13.19 11.67
CA ASP A 139 6.86 -12.22 12.77
C ASP A 139 5.54 -11.48 13.11
N ASN A 140 4.41 -12.17 13.01
CA ASN A 140 3.11 -11.67 13.46
C ASN A 140 2.62 -12.36 14.74
N TYR A 141 1.44 -11.96 15.23
CA TYR A 141 0.79 -12.52 16.42
C TYR A 141 -0.45 -13.33 16.04
N ILE A 142 -0.40 -14.06 14.92
CA ILE A 142 -1.54 -14.77 14.37
C ILE A 142 -1.94 -15.90 15.33
N THR A 143 -3.21 -15.89 15.75
CA THR A 143 -3.75 -16.89 16.68
C THR A 143 -4.77 -17.82 16.03
N ASN A 144 -5.33 -17.42 14.90
CA ASN A 144 -6.31 -18.17 14.13
C ASN A 144 -5.86 -18.28 12.66
N TRP A 145 -5.46 -19.49 12.27
CA TRP A 145 -5.26 -19.84 10.86
C TRP A 145 -6.29 -20.88 10.46
N THR A 146 -7.26 -20.48 9.64
CA THR A 146 -8.21 -21.40 9.00
C THR A 146 -8.23 -21.09 7.51
N LYS A 147 -7.85 -22.08 6.70
CA LYS A 147 -7.92 -22.02 5.24
C LYS A 147 -9.32 -22.39 4.76
#